data_AF-A0A369XSQ6-F1
#
_entry.id   AF-A0A369XSQ6-F1
#
_cell.length_a   1.000
_cell.length_b   1.000
_cell.length_c   1.000
_cell.angle_alpha   90.00
_cell.angle_beta   90.00
_cell.angle_gamma   90.00
#
_symmetry.space_group_name_H-M   'P 1'
#
loop_
_entity.id
_entity.type
_entity.pdbx_description
1 polymer ?
#
loop_
_entity_poly.entity_id
_entity_poly.type
_entity_poly.pdbx_seq_one_letter_code
_entity_poly.pdbx_strand_id
1 'polypeptide(L)'
;MALFHYTRRFNENNGYKSLGSGRAEGKIIGGNLCTLNLLQGTEFMPDLTDTILFLEDDGMTSPETFDRDLQSLIHQPNFEKVRGIVFGRFQIQSKMEEGLLEKIINTKAELKNMPIIYDADFGHTTPHLTFPVGGYAEISAGENIEIIIKKH
;
A
#
# COMPACT_ATOMS: atom_id res chain seq x y z
N MET A 1 -23.75 -30.52 5.15
CA MET A 1 -22.68 -29.57 4.81
C MET A 1 -23.22 -28.67 3.71
N ALA A 2 -23.65 -27.45 4.04
CA ALA A 2 -24.20 -26.54 3.03
C ALA A 2 -23.04 -25.88 2.28
N LEU A 3 -22.89 -26.19 0.99
CA LEU A 3 -22.04 -25.43 0.08
C LEU A 3 -22.72 -24.09 -0.18
N PHE A 4 -22.28 -23.05 0.51
CA PHE A 4 -22.66 -21.68 0.16
C PHE A 4 -22.04 -21.35 -1.21
N HIS A 5 -22.87 -21.37 -2.24
CA HIS A 5 -22.50 -20.81 -3.55
C HIS A 5 -22.47 -19.29 -3.41
N TYR A 6 -21.30 -18.74 -3.07
CA TYR A 6 -21.06 -17.31 -3.21
C TYR A 6 -20.89 -16.98 -4.68
N THR A 7 -21.87 -16.32 -5.28
CA THR A 7 -21.71 -15.75 -6.63
C THR A 7 -20.71 -14.61 -6.55
N ARG A 8 -19.52 -14.83 -7.13
CA ARG A 8 -18.47 -13.80 -7.20
C ARG A 8 -18.94 -12.66 -8.09
N ARG A 9 -18.95 -11.44 -7.55
CA ARG A 9 -19.15 -10.22 -8.33
C ARG A 9 -17.78 -9.67 -8.70
N PHE A 10 -17.53 -9.52 -9.99
CA PHE A 10 -16.35 -8.85 -10.50
C PHE A 10 -16.68 -7.37 -10.68
N ASN A 11 -15.81 -6.50 -10.19
CA ASN A 11 -15.88 -5.07 -10.43
C ASN A 11 -14.66 -4.72 -11.29
N GLU A 12 -14.85 -3.89 -12.31
CA GLU A 12 -13.75 -3.47 -13.18
C GLU A 12 -12.71 -2.68 -12.38
N ASN A 13 -11.42 -2.90 -12.70
CA ASN A 13 -10.35 -2.00 -12.28
C ASN A 13 -10.12 -0.99 -13.38
N ASN A 14 -10.20 0.30 -13.07
CA ASN A 14 -9.86 1.37 -14.01
C ASN A 14 -8.33 1.61 -14.09
N GLY A 15 -7.54 0.74 -13.46
CA GLY A 15 -6.08 0.78 -13.46
C GLY A 15 -5.53 1.51 -12.24
N TYR A 16 -4.21 1.68 -12.24
CA TYR A 16 -3.52 2.38 -11.16
C TYR A 16 -3.86 3.86 -11.17
N LYS A 17 -3.96 4.41 -9.96
CA LYS A 17 -4.12 5.85 -9.73
C LYS A 17 -2.95 6.35 -8.89
N SER A 18 -2.74 7.65 -8.85
CA SER A 18 -1.60 8.21 -8.13
C SER A 18 -1.90 9.52 -7.41
N LEU A 19 -1.24 9.72 -6.28
CA LEU A 19 -1.12 10.99 -5.59
C LEU A 19 0.32 11.47 -5.63
N GLY A 20 0.49 12.77 -5.83
CA GLY A 20 1.80 13.36 -6.09
C GLY A 20 2.33 13.03 -7.48
N SER A 21 3.56 13.43 -7.74
CA SER A 21 4.27 13.11 -8.98
C SER A 21 5.74 12.84 -8.70
N GLY A 22 6.34 11.99 -9.50
CA GLY A 22 7.76 11.67 -9.37
C GLY A 22 8.08 10.21 -9.65
N ARG A 23 9.38 9.90 -9.55
CA ARG A 23 9.90 8.55 -9.71
C ARG A 23 10.71 8.17 -8.49
N ALA A 24 10.59 6.91 -8.09
CA ALA A 24 11.34 6.36 -6.97
C ALA A 24 11.77 4.93 -7.27
N GLU A 25 12.95 4.58 -6.78
CA GLU A 25 13.47 3.22 -6.76
C GLU A 25 13.88 2.87 -5.35
N GLY A 26 13.63 1.64 -4.92
CA GLY A 26 13.98 1.20 -3.58
C GLY A 26 13.67 -0.26 -3.32
N LYS A 27 14.08 -0.72 -2.14
CA LYS A 27 13.82 -2.08 -1.66
C LYS A 27 12.34 -2.22 -1.30
N ILE A 28 11.70 -3.31 -1.71
CA ILE A 28 10.29 -3.57 -1.40
C ILE A 28 10.18 -4.07 0.04
N ILE A 29 9.39 -3.38 0.84
CA ILE A 29 8.95 -3.81 2.17
C ILE A 29 7.43 -3.63 2.24
N GLY A 30 6.74 -4.50 2.98
CA GLY A 30 5.29 -4.34 3.16
C GLY A 30 4.55 -5.66 3.22
N GLY A 31 3.39 -5.70 2.57
CA GLY A 31 2.32 -6.68 2.77
C GLY A 31 1.17 -6.03 3.54
N ASN A 32 0.53 -6.83 4.40
CA ASN A 32 -0.57 -6.37 5.23
C ASN A 32 -0.11 -5.33 6.26
N LEU A 33 -0.72 -4.15 6.28
CA LEU A 33 -0.30 -2.99 7.08
C LEU A 33 -0.42 -3.27 8.58
N CYS A 34 -1.57 -3.74 9.04
CA CYS A 34 -1.78 -4.01 10.46
C CYS A 34 -0.89 -5.17 10.95
N THR A 35 -0.59 -6.16 10.09
CA THR A 35 0.39 -7.22 10.39
C THR A 35 1.82 -6.69 10.46
N LEU A 36 2.24 -5.83 9.52
CA LEU A 36 3.56 -5.17 9.56
C LEU A 36 3.70 -4.36 10.85
N ASN A 37 2.62 -3.73 11.33
CA ASN A 37 2.61 -2.98 12.58
C ASN A 37 2.94 -3.87 13.81
N LEU A 38 2.66 -5.18 13.77
CA LEU A 38 3.01 -6.09 14.87
C LEU A 38 4.52 -6.27 15.07
N LEU A 39 5.33 -5.89 14.08
CA LEU A 39 6.79 -5.95 14.18
C LEU A 39 7.38 -4.71 14.85
N GLN A 40 6.63 -3.61 14.95
CA GLN A 40 7.12 -2.34 15.48
C GLN A 40 7.64 -2.49 16.92
N GLY A 41 8.82 -1.95 17.18
CA GLY A 41 9.49 -2.07 18.48
C GLY A 41 10.17 -3.42 18.76
N THR A 42 10.16 -4.35 17.81
CA THR A 42 10.85 -5.64 17.89
C THR A 42 12.11 -5.66 17.02
N GLU A 43 12.97 -6.68 17.20
CA GLU A 43 14.13 -6.92 16.33
C GLU A 43 13.77 -7.34 14.89
N PHE A 44 12.50 -7.67 14.64
CA PHE A 44 12.01 -8.13 13.35
C PHE A 44 11.50 -7.00 12.45
N MET A 45 11.38 -5.77 12.97
CA MET A 45 10.99 -4.62 12.15
C MET A 45 12.08 -4.34 11.11
N PRO A 46 11.75 -4.35 9.80
CA PRO A 46 12.74 -4.04 8.77
C PRO A 46 13.14 -2.56 8.82
N ASP A 47 14.39 -2.26 8.48
CA ASP A 47 14.84 -0.90 8.22
C ASP A 47 14.09 -0.32 7.00
N LEU A 48 13.53 0.88 7.17
CA LEU A 48 12.75 1.58 6.15
C LEU A 48 13.59 2.45 5.21
N THR A 49 14.90 2.54 5.45
CA THR A 49 15.84 3.29 4.63
C THR A 49 15.80 2.87 3.16
N ASP A 50 15.57 3.83 2.26
CA ASP A 50 15.56 3.64 0.80
C ASP A 50 14.58 2.55 0.31
N THR A 51 13.42 2.45 0.97
CA THR A 51 12.38 1.48 0.65
C THR A 51 11.25 2.06 -0.22
N ILE A 52 10.57 1.18 -0.95
CA ILE A 52 9.23 1.40 -1.48
C ILE A 52 8.27 0.52 -0.69
N LEU A 53 7.30 1.14 -0.03
CA LEU A 53 6.35 0.41 0.80
C LEU A 53 5.19 -0.11 -0.05
N PHE A 54 4.96 -1.42 -0.04
CA PHE A 54 3.81 -2.06 -0.67
C PHE A 54 2.80 -2.40 0.43
N LEU A 55 1.81 -1.55 0.65
CA LEU A 55 0.91 -1.66 1.81
C LEU A 55 -0.50 -2.03 1.37
N GLU A 56 -1.12 -2.98 2.07
CA GLU A 56 -2.51 -3.37 1.85
C GLU A 56 -3.18 -3.70 3.17
N ASP A 57 -4.51 -3.78 3.20
CA ASP A 57 -5.22 -4.35 4.34
C ASP A 57 -6.51 -5.06 3.88
N ASP A 58 -7.08 -5.86 4.77
CA ASP A 58 -8.27 -6.65 4.47
C ASP A 58 -9.59 -5.88 4.73
N GLY A 59 -10.72 -6.55 4.50
CA GLY A 59 -12.05 -5.99 4.66
C GLY A 59 -12.50 -5.78 6.11
N MET A 60 -11.70 -6.17 7.11
CA MET A 60 -11.93 -5.81 8.51
C MET A 60 -11.40 -4.42 8.85
N THR A 61 -10.47 -3.88 8.05
CA THR A 61 -10.01 -2.50 8.19
C THR A 61 -11.16 -1.52 7.92
N SER A 62 -11.10 -0.35 8.55
CA SER A 62 -11.93 0.82 8.21
C SER A 62 -11.01 1.98 7.84
N PRO A 63 -11.52 3.08 7.27
CA PRO A 63 -10.69 4.22 6.95
C PRO A 63 -9.96 4.78 8.17
N GLU A 64 -10.61 4.79 9.33
CA GLU A 64 -10.02 5.24 10.60
C GLU A 64 -8.95 4.27 11.12
N THR A 65 -9.15 2.96 10.99
CA THR A 65 -8.16 1.94 11.37
C THR A 65 -6.94 2.01 10.46
N PHE A 66 -7.15 2.09 9.15
CA PHE A 66 -6.06 2.27 8.20
C PHE A 66 -5.29 3.57 8.44
N ASP A 67 -5.99 4.67 8.73
CA ASP A 67 -5.38 5.98 9.03
C ASP A 67 -4.43 5.91 10.23
N ARG A 68 -4.90 5.37 11.37
CA ARG A 68 -4.08 5.26 12.58
C ARG A 68 -2.90 4.29 12.42
N ASP A 69 -3.07 3.20 11.68
CA ASP A 69 -2.02 2.20 11.45
C ASP A 69 -0.96 2.74 10.49
N LEU A 70 -1.38 3.48 9.46
CA LEU A 70 -0.48 4.22 8.58
C LEU A 70 0.30 5.28 9.36
N GLN A 71 -0.35 6.02 10.26
CA GLN A 71 0.33 6.99 11.12
C GLN A 71 1.34 6.33 12.06
N SER A 72 1.03 5.15 12.61
CA SER A 72 1.97 4.39 13.45
C SER A 72 3.21 3.97 12.66
N LEU A 73 3.04 3.55 11.41
CA LEU A 73 4.15 3.22 10.50
C LEU A 73 5.00 4.44 10.14
N ILE A 74 4.38 5.61 9.92
CA ILE A 74 5.07 6.87 9.62
C ILE A 74 5.99 7.30 10.77
N HIS A 75 5.64 6.99 12.01
CA HIS A 75 6.45 7.31 13.18
C HIS A 75 7.60 6.31 13.43
N GLN A 76 7.77 5.29 12.59
CA GLN A 76 8.87 4.33 12.76
C GLN A 76 10.23 4.95 12.39
N PRO A 77 11.34 4.42 12.95
CA PRO A 77 12.68 4.89 12.59
C PRO A 77 12.95 4.82 11.08
N ASN A 78 13.65 5.82 10.55
CA ASN A 78 14.02 5.96 9.14
C ASN A 78 12.84 6.11 8.16
N PHE A 79 11.61 6.35 8.62
CA PHE A 79 10.49 6.58 7.71
C PHE A 79 10.73 7.77 6.76
N GLU A 80 11.47 8.79 7.21
CA GLU A 80 11.84 9.96 6.40
C GLU A 80 12.70 9.61 5.16
N LYS A 81 13.20 8.37 5.07
CA LYS A 81 13.97 7.83 3.94
C LYS A 81 13.16 6.90 3.04
N VAL A 82 11.87 6.67 3.33
CA VAL A 82 10.95 5.98 2.42
C VAL A 82 10.86 6.78 1.13
N ARG A 83 10.96 6.08 -0.01
CA ARG A 83 11.08 6.71 -1.34
C ARG A 83 9.74 6.79 -2.06
N GLY A 84 8.79 5.94 -1.69
CA GLY A 84 7.48 5.85 -2.33
C GLY A 84 6.58 4.82 -1.66
N ILE A 85 5.29 4.89 -1.96
CA ILE A 85 4.29 3.95 -1.43
C ILE A 85 3.39 3.45 -2.57
N VAL A 86 3.11 2.16 -2.57
CA VAL A 86 2.09 1.53 -3.40
C VAL A 86 1.04 0.95 -2.47
N PHE A 87 -0.22 1.33 -2.65
CA PHE A 87 -1.35 0.78 -1.92
C PHE A 87 -2.07 -0.29 -2.76
N GLY A 88 -2.24 -1.46 -2.16
CA GLY A 88 -3.09 -2.52 -2.71
C GLY A 88 -4.55 -2.09 -2.70
N ARG A 89 -5.33 -2.65 -3.61
CA ARG A 89 -6.75 -2.30 -3.72
C ARG A 89 -7.53 -2.80 -2.50
N PHE A 90 -8.29 -1.89 -1.90
CA PHE A 90 -9.14 -2.19 -0.75
C PHE A 90 -10.36 -3.03 -1.11
N GLN A 91 -10.77 -3.91 -0.20
CA GLN A 91 -12.05 -4.63 -0.32
C GLN A 91 -13.23 -3.68 -0.07
N ILE A 92 -14.38 -3.92 -0.72
CA ILE A 92 -15.59 -3.09 -0.57
C ILE A 92 -16.03 -2.97 0.90
N GLN A 93 -15.80 -4.02 1.68
CA GLN A 93 -16.15 -4.10 3.11
C GLN A 93 -15.44 -3.04 3.95
N SER A 94 -14.23 -2.61 3.55
CA SER A 94 -13.49 -1.59 4.28
C SER A 94 -14.10 -0.19 4.15
N LYS A 95 -15.00 0.01 3.17
CA LYS A 95 -15.60 1.32 2.85
C LYS A 95 -14.55 2.41 2.56
N MET A 96 -13.35 2.01 2.11
CA MET A 96 -12.33 2.95 1.67
C MET A 96 -12.69 3.49 0.29
N GLU A 97 -13.37 4.63 0.28
CA GLU A 97 -13.61 5.40 -0.95
C GLU A 97 -12.35 6.18 -1.34
N GLU A 98 -12.15 6.39 -2.64
CA GLU A 98 -10.99 7.10 -3.20
C GLU A 98 -10.74 8.45 -2.53
N GLY A 99 -11.75 9.33 -2.48
CA GLY A 99 -11.60 10.65 -1.86
C GLY A 99 -11.26 10.61 -0.36
N LEU A 100 -11.61 9.52 0.33
CA LEU A 100 -11.26 9.33 1.74
C LEU A 100 -9.81 8.85 1.89
N LEU A 101 -9.35 7.91 1.06
CA LEU A 101 -7.95 7.52 0.98
C LEU A 101 -7.06 8.73 0.67
N GLU A 102 -7.43 9.52 -0.34
CA GLU A 102 -6.70 10.74 -0.70
C GLU A 102 -6.66 11.74 0.45
N LYS A 103 -7.77 11.89 1.18
CA LYS A 103 -7.82 12.76 2.36
C LYS A 103 -6.89 12.25 3.48
N ILE A 104 -6.90 10.95 3.76
CA ILE A 104 -6.03 10.30 4.77
C ILE A 104 -4.55 10.53 4.43
N ILE A 105 -4.19 10.43 3.15
CA ILE A 105 -2.81 10.64 2.69
C ILE A 105 -2.44 12.13 2.79
N ASN A 106 -3.31 13.02 2.33
CA ASN A 106 -3.07 14.47 2.31
C ASN A 106 -2.99 15.12 3.71
N THR A 107 -3.50 14.46 4.75
CA THR A 107 -3.36 14.95 6.14
C THR A 107 -1.98 14.68 6.74
N LYS A 108 -1.14 13.85 6.09
CA LYS A 108 0.20 13.47 6.55
C LYS A 108 1.26 14.32 5.87
N ALA A 109 1.91 15.20 6.63
CA ALA A 109 2.92 16.09 6.08
C ALA A 109 4.15 15.33 5.53
N GLU A 110 4.45 14.18 6.12
CA GLU A 110 5.55 13.27 5.76
C GLU A 110 5.36 12.63 4.39
N LEU A 111 4.11 12.51 3.92
CA LEU A 111 3.77 11.96 2.61
C LEU A 111 3.69 13.02 1.51
N LYS A 112 3.84 14.30 1.87
CA LYS A 112 3.73 15.39 0.91
C LYS A 112 4.81 15.28 -0.16
N ASN A 113 4.39 15.33 -1.43
CA ASN A 113 5.25 15.18 -2.62
C ASN A 113 5.90 13.79 -2.81
N MET A 114 5.54 12.79 -1.99
CA MET A 114 5.97 11.41 -2.21
C MET A 114 5.24 10.83 -3.44
N PRO A 115 5.91 10.09 -4.33
CA PRO A 115 5.20 9.32 -5.35
C PRO A 115 4.40 8.21 -4.68
N ILE A 116 3.07 8.30 -4.78
CA ILE A 116 2.15 7.31 -4.21
C ILE A 116 1.26 6.77 -5.31
N ILE A 117 1.19 5.44 -5.41
CA ILE A 117 0.30 4.72 -6.33
C ILE A 117 -0.73 3.96 -5.51
N TYR A 118 -1.97 3.86 -5.98
CA TYR A 118 -3.02 3.07 -5.33
C TYR A 118 -3.90 2.35 -6.37
N ASP A 119 -4.82 1.50 -5.89
CA ASP A 119 -5.61 0.55 -6.70
C ASP A 119 -4.75 -0.51 -7.41
N ALA A 120 -3.58 -0.84 -6.84
CA ALA A 120 -2.71 -1.89 -7.34
C ALA A 120 -3.27 -3.29 -7.08
N ASP A 121 -2.95 -4.25 -7.98
CA ASP A 121 -3.51 -5.61 -7.96
C ASP A 121 -2.84 -6.54 -6.92
N PHE A 122 -2.77 -6.11 -5.66
CA PHE A 122 -2.39 -6.96 -4.52
C PHE A 122 -3.24 -6.64 -3.28
N GLY A 123 -3.14 -7.51 -2.27
CA GLY A 123 -3.93 -7.43 -1.04
C GLY A 123 -5.04 -8.47 -1.04
N HIS A 124 -6.22 -8.08 -0.53
CA HIS A 124 -7.34 -9.01 -0.33
C HIS A 124 -8.42 -8.94 -1.44
N THR A 125 -8.14 -8.29 -2.57
CA THR A 125 -8.99 -8.31 -3.77
C THR A 125 -8.31 -9.10 -4.88
N THR A 126 -9.08 -9.73 -5.76
CA THR A 126 -8.50 -10.56 -6.83
C THR A 126 -8.56 -9.90 -8.20
N PRO A 127 -7.55 -10.11 -9.07
CA PRO A 127 -6.39 -11.00 -8.92
C PRO A 127 -5.29 -10.44 -8.00
N HIS A 128 -4.35 -11.30 -7.56
CA HIS A 128 -3.17 -10.91 -6.76
C HIS A 128 -1.89 -11.05 -7.59
N LEU A 129 -1.11 -9.99 -7.72
CA LEU A 129 0.28 -10.03 -8.15
C LEU A 129 1.16 -10.52 -6.99
N THR A 130 2.22 -11.25 -7.32
CA THR A 130 3.25 -11.65 -6.34
C THR A 130 4.42 -10.69 -6.45
N PHE A 131 4.94 -10.21 -5.31
CA PHE A 131 6.13 -9.35 -5.26
C PHE A 131 7.13 -9.86 -4.22
N PRO A 132 8.45 -9.65 -4.44
CA PRO A 132 9.50 -10.12 -3.54
C PRO A 132 9.70 -9.15 -2.36
N VAL A 133 9.35 -9.55 -1.13
CA VAL A 133 9.78 -8.80 0.07
C VAL A 133 11.30 -8.85 0.16
N GLY A 134 11.93 -7.67 0.12
CA GLY A 134 13.37 -7.50 0.07
C GLY A 134 13.99 -7.45 -1.34
N GLY A 135 13.19 -7.64 -2.40
CA GLY A 135 13.58 -7.31 -3.76
C GLY A 135 13.53 -5.81 -4.03
N TYR A 136 13.60 -5.40 -5.31
CA TYR A 136 13.61 -3.99 -5.71
C TYR A 136 12.50 -3.66 -6.70
N ALA A 137 11.91 -2.47 -6.53
CA ALA A 137 10.95 -1.90 -7.46
C ALA A 137 11.35 -0.48 -7.87
N GLU A 138 10.89 -0.07 -9.04
CA GLU A 138 10.80 1.33 -9.47
C GLU A 138 9.33 1.69 -9.68
N ILE A 139 8.94 2.88 -9.22
CA ILE A 139 7.60 3.42 -9.42
C ILE A 139 7.66 4.79 -10.10
N SER A 140 6.65 5.09 -10.90
CA SER A 140 6.40 6.40 -11.49
C SER A 140 4.96 6.81 -11.17
N ALA A 141 4.77 8.02 -10.65
CA ALA A 141 3.47 8.61 -10.32
C ALA A 141 3.30 9.95 -11.06
N GLY A 142 2.05 10.32 -11.40
CA GLY A 142 1.72 11.52 -12.17
C GLY A 142 1.20 11.18 -13.57
N GLU A 143 1.77 11.79 -14.61
CA GLU A 143 1.29 11.62 -16.00
C GLU A 143 1.38 10.17 -16.51
N ASN A 144 2.41 9.44 -16.07
CA ASN A 144 2.57 8.02 -16.35
C ASN A 144 2.69 7.25 -15.04
N ILE A 145 1.78 6.29 -14.83
CA ILE A 145 1.68 5.49 -13.61
C ILE A 145 2.20 4.09 -13.88
N GLU A 146 3.35 3.77 -13.31
CA GLU A 146 4.04 2.50 -13.54
C GLU A 146 4.60 1.92 -12.25
N ILE A 147 4.57 0.58 -12.15
CA ILE A 147 5.21 -0.21 -11.11
C ILE A 147 6.06 -1.28 -11.82
N ILE A 148 7.37 -1.25 -11.63
CA ILE A 148 8.31 -2.17 -12.27
C ILE A 148 9.06 -2.93 -11.18
N ILE A 149 8.92 -4.26 -11.15
CA ILE A 149 9.71 -5.14 -10.28
C ILE A 149 11.04 -5.47 -10.99
N LYS A 150 12.18 -5.06 -10.42
CA LYS A 150 13.50 -5.20 -11.06
C LYS A 150 14.23 -6.49 -10.68
N LYS A 151 14.42 -6.73 -9.38
CA LYS A 151 15.23 -7.82 -8.84
C LYS A 151 14.41 -8.61 -7.81
N HIS A 152 14.27 -9.90 -8.03
CA HIS A 152 13.56 -10.85 -7.17
C HIS A 152 14.47 -12.02 -6.77
#